data_AF-A0A368V9B0-F1
#
_entry.id   AF-A0A368V9B0-F1
#
_cell.length_a   1.000
_cell.length_b   1.000
_cell.length_c   1.000
_cell.angle_alpha   90.00
_cell.angle_beta   90.00
_cell.angle_gamma   90.00
#
_symmetry.space_group_name_H-M   'P 1'
#
loop_
_entity.id
_entity.type
_entity.pdbx_description
1 polymer ?
#
loop_
_entity_poly.entity_id
_entity_poly.type
_entity_poly.pdbx_seq_one_letter_code
_entity_poly.pdbx_strand_id
1 'polypeptide(L)'
;MVLPMNRSVIFTIIGTMVSAIVFWNALAEAVVLYEMWATGASTRAELADDMGLGILLLVVVPPGTIILSSIMALRIWRHLKKRQL
;
A
#
# COMPACT_ATOMS: atom_id res chain seq x y z
N MET A 1 26.48 -3.96 18.03
CA MET A 1 26.06 -5.31 18.46
C MET A 1 24.79 -5.66 17.68
N VAL A 2 24.90 -6.41 16.58
CA VAL A 2 23.74 -6.79 15.75
C VAL A 2 23.13 -8.03 16.39
N LEU A 3 22.01 -7.87 17.10
CA LEU A 3 21.24 -9.02 17.59
C LEU A 3 20.80 -9.87 16.40
N PRO A 4 21.02 -11.20 16.40
CA PRO A 4 20.61 -12.06 15.29
C PRO A 4 19.08 -11.98 15.16
N MET A 5 18.62 -11.27 14.13
CA MET A 5 17.20 -11.05 13.90
C MET A 5 16.54 -12.38 13.51
N ASN A 6 15.52 -12.79 14.26
CA ASN A 6 14.78 -14.03 14.02
C ASN A 6 14.26 -14.05 12.58
N ARG A 7 14.43 -15.17 11.87
CA ARG A 7 14.04 -15.33 10.45
C ARG A 7 12.59 -14.90 10.21
N SER A 8 11.70 -15.16 11.17
CA SER A 8 10.29 -14.74 11.10
C SER A 8 10.11 -13.22 11.03
N VAL A 9 10.95 -12.45 11.72
CA VAL A 9 10.95 -10.98 11.69
C VAL A 9 11.41 -10.48 10.32
N ILE A 10 12.47 -11.07 9.76
CA ILE A 10 12.97 -10.72 8.42
C ILE A 10 11.89 -10.94 7.36
N PHE A 11 11.24 -12.10 7.35
CA PHE A 11 10.16 -12.38 6.39
C PHE A 11 8.97 -11.44 6.55
N THR A 12 8.64 -11.06 7.78
CA THR A 12 7.56 -10.10 8.04
C THR A 12 7.92 -8.71 7.52
N ILE A 13 9.15 -8.24 7.73
CA ILE A 13 9.62 -6.94 7.22
C ILE A 13 9.60 -6.92 5.69
N ILE A 14 10.21 -7.92 5.04
CA ILE A 14 10.25 -8.01 3.57
C ILE A 14 8.82 -8.06 3.01
N GLY A 15 7.96 -8.91 3.57
CA GLY A 15 6.58 -9.02 3.13
C GLY A 15 5.80 -7.71 3.31
N THR A 16 6.05 -6.98 4.40
CA THR A 16 5.42 -5.67 4.63
C THR A 16 5.90 -4.63 3.62
N MET A 17 7.21 -4.58 3.33
CA MET A 17 7.77 -3.65 2.34
C MET A 17 7.23 -3.91 0.93
N VAL A 18 7.23 -5.17 0.50
CA VAL A 18 6.67 -5.55 -0.81
C VAL A 18 5.19 -5.19 -0.87
N SER A 19 4.44 -5.46 0.20
CA SER A 19 3.02 -5.13 0.28
C SER A 19 2.78 -3.62 0.21
N ALA A 20 3.61 -2.81 0.88
CA ALA A 20 3.51 -1.35 0.82
C ALA A 20 3.72 -0.81 -0.59
N ILE A 21 4.72 -1.31 -1.32
CA ILE A 21 4.97 -0.91 -2.70
C ILE A 21 3.78 -1.30 -3.60
N VAL A 22 3.26 -2.52 -3.44
CA VAL A 22 2.13 -3.01 -4.24
C VAL A 22 0.86 -2.21 -3.94
N PHE A 23 0.51 -2.01 -2.67
CA PHE A 23 -0.69 -1.28 -2.28
C PHE A 23 -0.61 0.21 -2.63
N TRP A 24 0.57 0.82 -2.56
CA TRP A 24 0.76 2.19 -3.01
C TRP A 24 0.40 2.36 -4.49
N ASN A 25 0.95 1.51 -5.36
CA ASN A 25 0.67 1.56 -6.79
C ASN A 25 -0.79 1.22 -7.08
N ALA A 26 -1.33 0.17 -6.46
CA ALA A 26 -2.71 -0.24 -6.67
C ALA A 26 -3.73 0.83 -6.22
N LEU A 27 -3.50 1.48 -5.08
CA LEU A 27 -4.37 2.55 -4.59
C LEU A 27 -4.24 3.82 -5.44
N ALA A 28 -3.02 4.20 -5.85
CA ALA A 28 -2.83 5.35 -6.74
C ALA A 28 -3.58 5.14 -8.07
N GLU A 29 -3.46 3.95 -8.66
CA GLU A 29 -4.20 3.57 -9.86
C GLU A 29 -5.71 3.56 -9.65
N ALA A 30 -6.19 3.01 -8.53
CA ALA A 30 -7.61 3.01 -8.19
C ALA A 30 -8.18 4.42 -8.03
N VAL A 31 -7.44 5.34 -7.41
CA VAL A 31 -7.84 6.74 -7.24
C VAL A 31 -7.91 7.46 -8.59
N VAL A 32 -6.92 7.25 -9.47
CA VAL A 32 -6.93 7.83 -10.82
C VAL A 32 -8.13 7.30 -11.63
N LEU A 33 -8.39 6.00 -11.59
CA LEU A 33 -9.54 5.40 -12.28
C LEU A 33 -10.88 5.91 -11.73
N TYR A 34 -10.98 6.07 -10.41
CA TYR A 34 -12.15 6.64 -9.77
C TYR A 34 -12.40 8.08 -10.23
N GLU A 35 -11.38 8.93 -10.25
CA GLU A 35 -11.51 10.32 -10.69
C GLU A 35 -11.82 10.44 -12.18
N MET A 36 -11.19 9.62 -13.04
CA MET A 36 -11.54 9.55 -14.47
C MET A 36 -13.01 9.20 -14.66
N TRP A 37 -13.52 8.24 -13.88
CA TRP A 37 -14.92 7.85 -13.93
C TRP A 37 -15.87 8.94 -13.39
N ALA A 38 -15.48 9.60 -12.30
CA ALA A 38 -16.30 10.62 -11.65
C ALA A 38 -16.40 11.92 -12.45
N THR A 39 -15.32 12.32 -13.12
CA THR A 39 -15.23 13.56 -13.91
C THR A 39 -15.54 13.36 -15.40
N GLY A 40 -15.50 12.11 -15.88
CA GLY A 40 -15.63 11.78 -17.29
C GLY A 40 -14.36 12.02 -18.11
N ALA A 41 -13.22 12.26 -17.46
CA ALA A 41 -11.94 12.47 -18.13
C ALA A 41 -11.51 11.23 -18.92
N SER A 42 -11.06 11.45 -20.15
CA SER A 42 -10.68 10.38 -21.07
C SER A 42 -9.22 9.95 -20.90
N THR A 43 -8.39 10.83 -20.33
CA THR A 43 -6.95 10.61 -20.13
C THR A 43 -6.46 11.10 -18.77
N ARG A 44 -5.34 10.54 -18.29
CA ARG A 44 -4.66 11.02 -17.07
C ARG A 44 -4.09 12.42 -17.21
N ALA A 45 -3.78 12.83 -18.44
CA ALA A 45 -3.23 14.15 -18.73
C ALA A 45 -4.25 15.25 -18.45
N GLU A 46 -5.53 14.98 -18.70
CA GLU A 46 -6.63 15.91 -18.36
C GLU A 46 -6.76 16.11 -16.85
N LEU A 47 -6.42 15.10 -16.06
CA LEU A 47 -6.46 15.14 -14.60
C LEU A 47 -5.15 15.61 -13.94
N ALA A 48 -4.08 15.76 -14.70
CA ALA A 48 -2.75 16.05 -14.13
C ALA A 48 -2.69 17.44 -13.47
N ASP A 49 -3.49 18.38 -13.96
CA ASP A 49 -3.61 19.74 -13.41
C ASP A 49 -4.75 19.86 -12.39
N ASP A 50 -5.46 18.76 -12.11
CA ASP A 50 -6.57 18.74 -11.15
C ASP A 50 -6.06 18.62 -9.71
N MET A 51 -6.23 19.70 -8.96
CA MET A 51 -5.92 19.75 -7.53
C MET A 51 -6.73 18.71 -6.74
N GLY A 52 -7.95 18.37 -7.17
CA GLY A 52 -8.79 17.33 -6.56
C GLY A 52 -8.11 15.96 -6.57
N LEU A 53 -7.63 15.52 -7.74
CA LEU A 53 -6.87 14.27 -7.87
C LEU A 53 -5.61 14.30 -6.99
N GLY A 54 -4.87 15.41 -6.98
CA GLY A 54 -3.68 15.58 -6.14
C GLY A 54 -3.98 15.41 -4.65
N ILE A 55 -5.07 16.00 -4.16
CA ILE A 55 -5.50 15.88 -2.76
C ILE A 55 -5.93 14.44 -2.46
N LEU A 56 -6.71 13.80 -3.32
CA LEU A 56 -7.15 12.41 -3.15
C LEU A 56 -5.97 11.44 -3.09
N LEU A 57 -4.99 11.60 -3.99
CA LEU A 57 -3.77 10.80 -3.96
C LEU A 57 -3.03 10.97 -2.62
N LEU A 58 -2.94 12.19 -2.09
CA LEU A 58 -2.24 12.46 -0.84
C LEU A 58 -3.00 12.01 0.42
N VAL A 59 -4.33 12.12 0.42
CA VAL A 59 -5.18 11.84 1.59
C VAL A 59 -5.62 10.37 1.64
N VAL A 60 -5.67 9.66 0.51
CA VAL A 60 -6.16 8.28 0.47
C VAL A 60 -5.01 7.28 0.32
N VAL A 61 -4.04 7.52 -0.57
CA VAL A 61 -3.02 6.52 -0.91
C VAL A 61 -2.07 6.24 0.26
N PRO A 62 -1.44 7.24 0.92
CA PRO A 62 -0.56 6.99 2.06
C PRO A 62 -1.25 6.27 3.24
N PRO A 63 -2.38 6.76 3.79
CA PRO A 63 -3.01 6.09 4.92
C PRO A 63 -3.58 4.72 4.53
N GLY A 64 -4.17 4.59 3.34
CA GLY A 64 -4.66 3.31 2.83
C GLY A 64 -3.53 2.28 2.71
N THR A 65 -2.38 2.69 2.18
CA THR A 65 -1.18 1.85 2.07
C THR A 65 -0.69 1.38 3.43
N ILE A 66 -0.60 2.30 4.41
CA ILE A 66 -0.18 1.97 5.78
C ILE A 66 -1.12 0.94 6.41
N ILE A 67 -2.43 1.15 6.29
CA ILE A 67 -3.45 0.25 6.86
C ILE A 67 -3.34 -1.14 6.22
N LEU A 68 -3.37 -1.23 4.89
CA LEU A 68 -3.32 -2.52 4.18
C LEU A 68 -2.01 -3.26 4.42
N SER A 69 -0.89 -2.55 4.43
CA SER A 69 0.43 -3.14 4.71
C SER A 69 0.54 -3.63 6.15
N SER A 70 -0.05 -2.93 7.10
CA SER A 70 -0.11 -3.35 8.51
C SER A 70 -0.96 -4.60 8.70
N ILE A 71 -2.11 -4.68 8.02
CA ILE A 71 -2.95 -5.89 8.02
C ILE A 71 -2.17 -7.09 7.45
N MET A 72 -1.41 -6.87 6.37
CA MET A 72 -0.59 -7.91 5.75
C MET A 72 0.56 -8.34 6.66
N ALA A 73 1.25 -7.40 7.31
CA ALA A 73 2.27 -7.66 8.32
C ALA A 73 1.73 -8.55 9.46
N LEU A 74 0.55 -8.21 9.99
CA LEU A 74 -0.12 -8.99 11.04
C LEU A 74 -0.48 -10.40 10.57
N ARG A 75 -0.96 -10.55 9.33
CA ARG A 75 -1.24 -11.87 8.75
C ARG A 75 0.02 -12.72 8.62
N ILE A 76 1.09 -12.16 8.05
CA ILE A 76 2.38 -12.86 7.87
C ILE A 76 2.92 -13.30 9.22
N TRP A 77 2.95 -12.40 10.20
CA TRP A 77 3.40 -12.71 11.56
C TRP A 77 2.60 -13.85 12.20
N ARG A 78 1.26 -13.80 12.12
CA ARG A 78 0.38 -14.85 12.65
C ARG A 78 0.63 -16.20 11.97
N HIS A 79 0.85 -16.21 10.65
CA HIS A 79 1.15 -17.44 9.91
C HIS A 79 2.51 -18.03 10.28
N LEU A 80 3.54 -17.20 10.42
CA LEU A 80 4.88 -17.65 10.80
C LEU A 80 4.89 -18.16 12.24
N LYS A 81 4.23 -17.48 13.17
CA LYS A 81 4.11 -17.94 14.57
C LYS A 81 3.40 -19.30 14.67
N LYS A 82 2.32 -19.52 13.89
CA LYS A 82 1.63 -20.82 13.84
C LYS A 82 2.51 -21.96 13.32
N ARG A 83 3.50 -21.68 12.47
CA ARG A 83 4.42 -22.71 11.94
C ARG A 83 5.58 -23.03 12.89
N GLN A 84 5.76 -22.27 13.97
CA GLN A 84 6.80 -22.47 14.98
C GLN A 84 6.29 -23.20 16.24
N LEU A 85 4.96 -23.39 16.36
CA LEU A 85 4.29 -24.21 17.37
C LEU A 85 4.03 -25.60 16.81
#